data_AF-A0A9P3PVV2-F1
#
_entry.id   AF-A0A9P3PVV2-F1
#
_cell.length_a   1.000
_cell.length_b   1.000
_cell.length_c   1.000
_cell.angle_alpha   90.00
_cell.angle_beta   90.00
_cell.angle_gamma   90.00
#
_symmetry.space_group_name_H-M   'P 1'
#
loop_
_entity.id
_entity.type
_entity.pdbx_description
1 polymer ?
#
loop_
_entity_poly.entity_id
_entity_poly.type
_entity_poly.pdbx_seq_one_letter_code
_entity_poly.pdbx_strand_id
1 'polypeptide(L)'
;MAQVFLNVLGKRGMIAIWCCIIVVQYASGAAQGVDASRVVFAFARDNALPGSRWWKRINRRTQTPVNAVWLVMAVSAICGCLGFSATVLTSLAGASVIGMYTSYATPILLRITSGRDKLVPGPFTLGVWSTPVGALAVAWVLFIEIMLFFPPGRRPDSQEMNYTVVIIMAVFIFAMVSWVLSAHKWFKGPVRNLDE
;
A
#
# COMPACT_ATOMS: atom_id res chain seq x y z
N MET A 1 3.22 -23.84 2.19
CA MET A 1 2.32 -23.90 3.37
C MET A 1 1.39 -25.11 3.36
N ALA A 2 0.53 -25.29 2.35
CA ALA A 2 -0.40 -26.44 2.31
C ALA A 2 0.29 -27.81 2.42
N GLN A 3 1.42 -28.02 1.72
CA GLN A 3 2.22 -29.25 1.82
C GLN A 3 2.79 -29.50 3.22
N VAL A 4 3.14 -28.46 3.97
CA VAL A 4 3.65 -28.62 5.35
C VAL A 4 2.53 -29.15 6.25
N PHE A 5 1.32 -28.61 6.13
CA PHE A 5 0.16 -29.09 6.89
C PHE A 5 -0.24 -30.51 6.49
N LEU A 6 -0.13 -30.85 5.21
CA LEU A 6 -0.37 -32.21 4.73
C LEU A 6 0.63 -33.19 5.35
N ASN A 7 1.91 -32.82 5.40
CA ASN A 7 2.98 -33.68 5.91
C ASN A 7 2.93 -33.86 7.44
N VAL A 8 2.46 -32.87 8.19
CA VAL A 8 2.44 -32.91 9.66
C VAL A 8 1.12 -33.44 10.24
N LEU A 9 -0.04 -33.02 9.70
CA LEU A 9 -1.35 -33.36 10.27
C LEU A 9 -2.12 -34.44 9.48
N GLY A 10 -1.62 -34.83 8.31
CA GLY A 10 -2.36 -35.66 7.37
C GLY A 10 -3.55 -34.95 6.72
N LYS A 11 -4.21 -35.64 5.78
CA LYS A 11 -5.24 -35.04 4.90
C LYS A 11 -6.42 -34.43 5.66
N ARG A 12 -6.89 -35.08 6.73
CA ARG A 12 -8.07 -34.62 7.50
C ARG A 12 -7.77 -33.37 8.34
N GLY A 13 -6.64 -33.34 9.04
CA GLY A 13 -6.24 -32.16 9.82
C GLY A 13 -5.88 -30.96 8.94
N MET A 14 -5.25 -31.21 7.78
CA MET A 14 -5.01 -30.17 6.78
C MET A 14 -6.32 -29.51 6.32
N ILE A 15 -7.33 -30.30 5.92
CA ILE A 15 -8.60 -29.75 5.42
C ILE A 15 -9.29 -28.87 6.48
N ALA A 16 -9.32 -29.31 7.74
CA ALA A 16 -9.93 -28.54 8.83
C ALA A 16 -9.25 -27.17 9.01
N ILE A 17 -7.91 -27.14 9.04
CA ILE A 17 -7.15 -25.88 9.15
C ILE A 17 -7.32 -25.02 7.91
N TRP A 18 -7.37 -25.62 6.71
CA TRP A 18 -7.54 -24.89 5.46
C TRP A 18 -8.88 -24.17 5.37
N CYS A 19 -9.96 -24.79 5.85
CA CYS A 19 -11.27 -24.14 5.94
C CYS A 19 -11.21 -22.87 6.80
N CYS A 20 -10.56 -22.94 7.98
CA CYS A 20 -10.39 -21.77 8.85
C CYS A 20 -9.57 -20.66 8.18
N ILE A 21 -8.48 -21.02 7.49
CA ILE A 21 -7.64 -20.05 6.77
C ILE A 21 -8.41 -19.36 5.66
N ILE A 22 -9.25 -20.07 4.91
CA ILE A 22 -10.09 -19.46 3.86
C ILE A 22 -11.02 -18.40 4.46
N VAL A 23 -11.66 -18.69 5.60
CA VAL A 23 -12.55 -17.74 6.29
C VAL A 23 -11.78 -16.49 6.74
N VAL A 24 -10.60 -16.69 7.35
CA VAL A 24 -9.75 -15.57 7.80
C VAL A 24 -9.30 -14.72 6.61
N GLN A 25 -8.85 -15.34 5.52
CA GLN A 25 -8.40 -14.61 4.32
C GLN A 25 -9.54 -13.82 3.67
N TYR A 26 -10.76 -14.36 3.65
CA TYR A 26 -11.92 -13.63 3.18
C TYR A 26 -12.22 -12.39 4.05
N ALA A 27 -12.23 -12.56 5.37
CA ALA A 27 -12.47 -11.46 6.30
C ALA A 27 -11.38 -10.37 6.20
N SER A 28 -10.11 -10.75 6.13
CA SER A 28 -8.99 -9.83 5.96
C SER A 28 -9.02 -9.10 4.61
N GLY A 29 -9.45 -9.77 3.53
CA GLY A 29 -9.63 -9.14 2.22
C GLY A 29 -10.75 -8.11 2.22
N ALA A 30 -11.88 -8.42 2.87
CA ALA A 30 -12.99 -7.49 3.02
C ALA A 30 -12.59 -6.23 3.82
N ALA A 31 -11.85 -6.41 4.92
CA ALA A 31 -11.34 -5.29 5.72
C ALA A 31 -10.40 -4.36 4.90
N GLN A 32 -9.44 -4.94 4.17
CA GLN A 32 -8.53 -4.18 3.32
C GLN A 32 -9.26 -3.41 2.21
N GLY A 33 -10.32 -4.00 1.62
CA GLY A 33 -11.16 -3.32 0.63
C GLY A 33 -11.85 -2.08 1.20
N VAL A 34 -12.33 -2.15 2.44
CA VAL A 34 -12.91 -1.00 3.14
C VAL A 34 -11.86 0.08 3.38
N ASP A 35 -10.67 -0.29 3.87
CA ASP A 35 -9.60 0.68 4.15
C ASP A 35 -9.12 1.40 2.89
N ALA A 36 -8.85 0.65 1.82
CA ALA A 36 -8.45 1.22 0.53
C ALA A 36 -9.51 2.17 -0.05
N SER A 37 -10.80 1.82 0.06
CA SER A 37 -11.89 2.68 -0.42
C SER A 37 -11.98 4.02 0.34
N ARG A 38 -11.66 4.03 1.65
CA ARG A 38 -11.62 5.24 2.47
C ARG A 38 -10.47 6.16 2.07
N VAL A 39 -9.31 5.58 1.73
CA VAL A 39 -8.16 6.34 1.21
C VAL A 39 -8.51 7.00 -0.13
N VAL A 40 -9.09 6.24 -1.07
CA VAL A 40 -9.55 6.77 -2.37
C VAL A 40 -10.57 7.89 -2.18
N PHE A 41 -11.51 7.72 -1.26
CA PHE A 41 -12.50 8.76 -0.93
C PHE A 41 -11.84 10.02 -0.35
N ALA A 42 -10.86 9.90 0.55
CA ALA A 42 -10.13 11.03 1.10
C ALA A 42 -9.38 11.81 0.00
N PHE A 43 -8.70 11.11 -0.91
CA PHE A 43 -8.06 11.74 -2.07
C PHE A 43 -9.08 12.39 -3.02
N ALA A 44 -10.24 11.76 -3.24
CA ALA A 44 -11.31 12.33 -4.06
C ALA A 44 -11.93 13.60 -3.42
N ARG A 45 -12.02 13.66 -2.08
CA ARG A 45 -12.47 14.84 -1.34
C ARG A 45 -11.53 16.03 -1.57
N ASP A 46 -10.22 15.77 -1.56
CA ASP A 46 -9.20 16.78 -1.79
C ASP A 46 -9.01 17.09 -3.30
N ASN A 47 -9.94 16.62 -4.13
CA ASN A 47 -9.94 16.69 -5.60
C ASN A 47 -8.71 16.08 -6.28
N ALA A 48 -7.89 15.30 -5.56
CA ALA A 48 -6.61 14.74 -6.00
C ALA A 48 -6.72 13.69 -7.12
N LEU A 49 -7.92 13.24 -7.47
CA LEU A 49 -8.16 12.22 -8.50
C LEU A 49 -8.87 12.81 -9.73
N PRO A 50 -8.50 12.36 -10.96
CA PRO A 50 -9.26 12.70 -12.15
C PRO A 50 -10.69 12.16 -12.02
N GLY A 51 -11.69 13.02 -12.27
CA GLY A 51 -13.10 12.66 -12.05
C GLY A 51 -13.50 12.58 -10.56
N SER A 52 -12.77 13.27 -9.66
CA SER A 52 -13.03 13.33 -8.21
C SER A 52 -14.50 13.48 -7.83
N ARG A 53 -15.29 14.20 -8.64
CA ARG A 53 -16.74 14.41 -8.46
C ARG A 53 -17.55 13.11 -8.41
N TRP A 54 -17.13 12.07 -9.13
CA TRP A 54 -17.82 10.79 -9.15
C TRP A 54 -17.40 9.88 -8.00
N TRP A 55 -16.11 9.89 -7.65
CA TRP A 55 -15.53 9.07 -6.59
C TRP A 55 -15.88 9.56 -5.18
N LYS A 56 -16.12 10.87 -5.01
CA LYS A 56 -16.53 11.48 -3.73
C LYS A 56 -18.01 11.30 -3.38
N ARG A 57 -18.81 10.67 -4.25
CA ARG A 57 -20.26 10.52 -4.02
C ARG A 57 -20.51 9.43 -2.97
N ILE A 58 -21.13 9.82 -1.86
CA ILE A 58 -21.55 8.91 -0.79
C ILE A 58 -22.98 8.45 -1.04
N ASN A 59 -23.26 7.15 -0.85
CA ASN A 59 -24.63 6.64 -0.89
C ASN A 59 -25.39 7.02 0.40
N ARG A 60 -26.57 7.63 0.25
CA ARG A 60 -27.37 8.14 1.38
C ARG A 60 -27.88 7.05 2.32
N ARG A 61 -28.08 5.81 1.84
CA ARG A 61 -28.57 4.69 2.67
C ARG A 61 -27.47 4.01 3.47
N THR A 62 -26.34 3.69 2.83
CA THR A 62 -25.25 2.94 3.45
C THR A 62 -24.19 3.84 4.07
N GLN A 63 -24.22 5.15 3.80
CA GLN A 63 -23.21 6.13 4.23
C GLN A 63 -21.77 5.75 3.81
N THR A 64 -21.65 4.92 2.77
CA THR A 64 -20.37 4.42 2.24
C THR A 64 -20.10 4.94 0.83
N PRO A 65 -18.82 5.16 0.46
CA PRO A 65 -18.42 5.58 -0.88
C PRO A 65 -18.40 4.38 -1.85
N VAL A 66 -19.58 3.92 -2.27
CA VAL A 66 -19.75 2.71 -3.10
C VAL A 66 -18.95 2.77 -4.41
N ASN A 67 -18.86 3.94 -5.04
CA ASN A 67 -18.09 4.12 -6.28
C ASN A 67 -16.59 3.89 -6.05
N ALA A 68 -16.05 4.34 -4.92
CA ALA A 68 -14.65 4.13 -4.56
C ALA A 68 -14.36 2.65 -4.28
N VAL A 69 -15.30 1.94 -3.64
CA VAL A 69 -15.21 0.49 -3.42
C VAL A 69 -15.12 -0.26 -4.75
N TRP A 70 -16.00 0.06 -5.71
CA TRP A 70 -15.96 -0.57 -7.03
C TRP A 70 -14.66 -0.31 -7.79
N LEU A 71 -14.09 0.89 -7.69
CA LEU A 71 -12.77 1.18 -8.27
C LEU A 71 -11.68 0.30 -7.67
N VAL A 72 -11.63 0.21 -6.33
CA VAL A 72 -10.64 -0.61 -5.63
C VAL A 72 -10.79 -2.08 -6.02
N MET A 73 -12.02 -2.60 -6.06
CA MET A 73 -12.29 -3.98 -6.44
C MET A 73 -11.94 -4.26 -7.90
N ALA A 74 -12.22 -3.33 -8.82
CA ALA A 74 -11.88 -3.47 -10.23
C ALA A 74 -10.36 -3.49 -10.44
N VAL A 75 -9.62 -2.56 -9.83
CA VAL A 75 -8.16 -2.54 -9.90
C VAL A 75 -7.56 -3.79 -9.27
N SER A 76 -8.09 -4.23 -8.12
CA SER A 76 -7.65 -5.45 -7.46
C SER A 76 -7.93 -6.70 -8.31
N ALA A 77 -9.07 -6.75 -9.00
CA ALA A 77 -9.39 -7.83 -9.93
C ALA A 77 -8.42 -7.87 -11.12
N ILE A 78 -8.09 -6.71 -11.71
CA ILE A 78 -7.10 -6.61 -12.79
C ILE A 78 -5.74 -7.10 -12.32
N CYS A 79 -5.27 -6.65 -11.15
CA CYS A 79 -4.02 -7.13 -10.55
C CYS A 79 -4.07 -8.63 -10.25
N GLY A 80 -5.22 -9.16 -9.81
CA GLY A 80 -5.45 -10.58 -9.61
C GLY A 80 -5.36 -11.40 -10.90
N CYS A 81 -5.88 -10.87 -12.01
CA CYS A 81 -5.74 -11.47 -13.34
C CYS A 81 -4.28 -11.53 -13.81
N LEU A 82 -3.37 -10.69 -13.31
CA LEU A 82 -1.94 -10.81 -13.63
C LEU A 82 -1.26 -11.99 -12.90
N GLY A 83 -1.94 -12.61 -11.93
CA GLY A 83 -1.42 -13.71 -11.11
C GLY A 83 -1.33 -15.08 -11.79
N PHE A 84 -1.52 -15.19 -13.11
CA PHE A 84 -1.39 -16.48 -13.83
C PHE A 84 0.03 -17.05 -13.82
N SER A 85 1.05 -16.21 -13.57
CA SER A 85 2.43 -16.65 -13.37
C SER A 85 2.85 -16.50 -11.90
N ALA A 86 3.43 -17.55 -11.32
CA ALA A 86 3.95 -17.53 -9.95
C ALA A 86 5.03 -16.45 -9.77
N THR A 87 5.86 -16.20 -10.79
CA THR A 87 6.88 -15.14 -10.79
C THR A 87 6.24 -13.75 -10.71
N VAL A 88 5.15 -13.54 -11.46
CA VAL A 88 4.43 -12.25 -11.45
C VAL A 88 3.74 -12.03 -10.11
N LEU A 89 3.11 -13.06 -9.56
CA LEU A 89 2.43 -12.97 -8.26
C LEU A 89 3.41 -12.67 -7.12
N THR A 90 4.56 -13.34 -7.08
CA THR A 90 5.59 -13.12 -6.06
C THR A 90 6.24 -11.74 -6.20
N SER A 91 6.47 -11.28 -7.43
CA SER A 91 6.97 -9.92 -7.70
C SER A 91 5.95 -8.84 -7.30
N LEU A 92 4.66 -9.06 -7.56
CA LEU A 92 3.59 -8.12 -7.17
C LEU A 92 3.44 -8.04 -5.64
N ALA A 93 3.55 -9.16 -4.95
CA ALA A 93 3.56 -9.20 -3.49
C ALA A 93 4.78 -8.44 -2.93
N GLY A 94 5.97 -8.64 -3.51
CA GLY A 94 7.17 -7.88 -3.16
C GLY A 94 7.00 -6.38 -3.37
N ALA A 95 6.45 -5.96 -4.51
CA ALA A 95 6.15 -4.56 -4.80
C ALA A 95 5.17 -3.94 -3.80
N SER A 96 4.16 -4.70 -3.37
CA SER A 96 3.20 -4.23 -2.37
C SER A 96 3.87 -3.97 -1.01
N VAL A 97 4.79 -4.85 -0.61
CA VAL A 97 5.56 -4.71 0.64
C VAL A 97 6.49 -3.51 0.58
N ILE A 98 7.23 -3.34 -0.52
CA ILE A 98 8.10 -2.16 -0.71
C ILE A 98 7.28 -0.88 -0.69
N GLY A 99 6.17 -0.82 -1.44
CA GLY A 99 5.29 0.36 -1.46
C GLY A 99 4.74 0.72 -0.07
N MET A 100 4.39 -0.29 0.75
CA MET A 100 3.97 -0.08 2.13
C MET A 100 5.10 0.50 2.99
N TYR A 101 6.30 -0.06 2.90
CA TYR A 101 7.46 0.43 3.65
C TYR A 101 7.84 1.85 3.24
N THR A 102 7.87 2.15 1.93
CA THR A 102 8.14 3.51 1.44
C THR A 102 7.07 4.50 1.92
N SER A 103 5.79 4.09 1.94
CA SER A 103 4.70 4.92 2.45
C SER A 103 4.85 5.24 3.95
N TYR A 104 5.44 4.36 4.75
CA TYR A 104 5.73 4.61 6.17
C TYR A 104 7.01 5.43 6.37
N ALA A 105 8.04 5.20 5.57
CA ALA A 105 9.28 5.96 5.63
C ALA A 105 9.08 7.44 5.23
N THR A 106 8.23 7.71 4.24
CA THR A 106 7.99 9.06 3.70
C THR A 106 7.60 10.10 4.77
N PRO A 107 6.55 9.91 5.59
CA PRO A 107 6.20 10.89 6.63
C PRO A 107 7.27 11.01 7.72
N ILE A 108 8.00 9.94 8.04
CA ILE A 108 9.10 9.96 9.02
C ILE A 108 10.25 10.82 8.48
N LEU A 109 10.64 10.61 7.23
CA LEU A 109 11.62 11.42 6.50
C LEU A 109 11.23 12.89 6.45
N LEU A 110 9.98 13.18 6.06
CA LEU A 110 9.47 14.55 5.98
C LEU A 110 9.45 15.24 7.35
N ARG A 111 9.14 14.50 8.42
CA ARG A 111 9.18 15.03 9.79
C ARG A 111 10.59 15.43 10.22
N ILE A 112 11.61 14.66 9.83
CA ILE A 112 13.02 14.92 10.19
C ILE A 112 13.62 16.07 9.38
N THR A 113 13.21 16.21 8.12
CA THR A 113 13.79 17.17 7.17
C THR A 113 13.03 18.50 7.13
N SER A 114 11.85 18.51 6.53
CA SER A 114 11.10 19.74 6.20
C SER A 114 10.00 20.10 7.21
N GLY A 115 9.60 19.14 8.05
CA GLY A 115 8.47 19.25 8.99
C GLY A 115 8.88 19.59 10.42
N ARG A 116 10.18 19.65 10.73
CA ARG A 116 10.69 19.78 12.10
C ARG A 116 10.14 21.02 12.82
N ASP A 117 10.05 22.13 12.11
CA ASP A 117 9.61 23.42 12.65
C ASP A 117 8.15 23.76 12.31
N LYS A 118 7.49 22.94 11.48
CA LYS A 118 6.11 23.17 11.00
C LYS A 118 5.07 22.36 11.77
N LEU A 119 5.49 21.31 12.47
CA LEU A 119 4.61 20.42 13.21
C LEU A 119 4.40 20.96 14.63
N VAL A 120 3.16 21.31 14.95
CA VAL A 120 2.75 21.65 16.32
C VAL A 120 2.86 20.38 17.18
N PRO A 121 3.62 20.39 18.29
CA PRO A 121 3.76 19.22 19.15
C PRO A 121 2.41 18.80 19.73
N GLY A 122 2.05 17.53 19.55
CA GLY A 122 0.85 16.94 20.15
C GLY A 122 1.06 16.55 21.63
N PRO A 123 0.04 15.97 22.29
CA PRO A 123 0.11 15.58 23.72
C PRO A 123 1.20 14.55 24.02
N PHE A 124 1.68 13.81 23.01
CA PHE A 124 2.84 12.94 23.11
C PHE A 124 3.95 13.40 22.16
N THR A 125 5.15 13.58 22.70
CA THR A 125 6.33 13.94 21.92
C THR A 125 7.53 13.13 22.42
N LEU A 126 8.37 12.67 21.49
CA LEU A 126 9.68 12.11 21.84
C LEU A 126 10.74 13.20 22.08
N GLY A 127 10.36 14.48 22.01
CA GLY A 127 11.29 15.61 22.08
C GLY A 127 12.49 15.43 21.14
N VAL A 128 13.69 15.54 21.72
CA VAL A 128 14.98 15.42 21.01
C VAL A 128 15.21 14.02 20.43
N TRP A 129 14.63 12.97 21.01
CA TRP A 129 14.75 11.59 20.52
C TRP A 129 13.97 11.32 19.23
N SER A 130 13.07 12.22 18.82
CA SER A 130 12.31 12.07 17.58
C SER A 130 13.20 11.99 16.33
N THR A 131 14.29 12.75 16.29
CA THR A 131 15.24 12.78 15.17
C THR A 131 16.09 11.51 15.06
N PRO A 132 16.84 11.07 16.10
CA PRO A 132 17.68 9.87 16.00
C PRO A 132 16.85 8.59 15.79
N VAL A 133 15.71 8.45 16.48
CA VAL A 133 14.84 7.27 16.32
C VAL A 133 14.23 7.26 14.92
N GLY A 134 13.80 8.42 14.42
CA GLY A 134 13.28 8.52 13.06
C GLY A 134 14.34 8.24 12.00
N ALA A 135 15.58 8.73 12.18
CA ALA A 135 16.68 8.47 11.25
C ALA A 135 17.05 6.98 11.22
N LEU A 136 17.09 6.33 12.38
CA LEU A 136 17.31 4.89 12.48
C LEU A 136 16.19 4.10 11.79
N ALA A 137 14.92 4.49 12.00
CA ALA A 137 13.78 3.84 11.37
C ALA A 137 13.84 3.93 9.84
N VAL A 138 14.18 5.11 9.30
CA VAL A 138 14.36 5.31 7.86
C VAL A 138 15.52 4.48 7.33
N ALA A 139 16.68 4.50 8.00
CA ALA A 139 17.83 3.71 7.59
C ALA A 139 17.52 2.21 7.57
N TRP A 140 16.75 1.74 8.55
CA TRP A 140 16.29 0.35 8.62
C TRP A 140 15.33 -0.01 7.49
N VAL A 141 14.38 0.87 7.17
CA VAL A 141 13.46 0.66 6.04
C VAL A 141 14.24 0.61 4.72
N LEU A 142 15.17 1.54 4.49
CA LEU A 142 16.02 1.55 3.29
C LEU A 142 16.83 0.26 3.16
N PHE A 143 17.38 -0.25 4.27
CA PHE A 143 18.09 -1.52 4.29
C PHE A 143 17.19 -2.70 3.85
N ILE A 144 15.96 -2.78 4.38
CA ILE A 144 14.99 -3.83 4.02
C ILE A 144 14.58 -3.71 2.54
N GLU A 145 14.32 -2.50 2.05
CA GLU A 145 13.94 -2.28 0.64
C GLU A 145 15.05 -2.75 -0.30
N ILE A 146 16.32 -2.40 -0.02
CA ILE A 146 17.47 -2.87 -0.80
C ILE A 146 17.51 -4.41 -0.82
N MET A 147 17.33 -5.06 0.34
CA MET A 147 17.31 -6.52 0.43
C MET A 147 16.15 -7.15 -0.36
N LEU A 148 14.96 -6.52 -0.38
CA LEU A 148 13.80 -7.01 -1.13
C LEU A 148 13.95 -6.89 -2.65
N PHE A 149 14.81 -5.99 -3.13
CA PHE A 149 15.14 -5.92 -4.55
C PHE A 149 16.06 -7.06 -5.01
N PHE A 150 16.81 -7.69 -4.10
CA PHE A 150 17.64 -8.84 -4.47
C PHE A 150 16.76 -10.08 -4.72
N PRO A 151 17.04 -10.86 -5.79
CA PRO A 151 16.37 -12.13 -6.01
C PRO A 151 16.80 -13.15 -4.93
N PRO A 152 15.89 -14.04 -4.49
CA PRO A 152 16.21 -15.06 -3.50
C PRO A 152 17.13 -16.17 -4.04
N GLY A 153 17.26 -16.30 -5.37
CA GLY A 153 18.07 -17.31 -6.05
C GLY A 153 19.46 -16.81 -6.49
N ARG A 154 20.45 -17.71 -6.47
CA ARG A 154 21.86 -17.40 -6.80
C ARG A 154 22.11 -17.17 -8.30
N ARG A 155 21.21 -17.63 -9.17
CA ARG A 155 21.26 -17.47 -10.65
C ARG A 155 19.86 -17.14 -11.16
N PRO A 156 19.46 -15.86 -11.21
CA PRO A 156 18.16 -15.49 -11.75
C PRO A 156 18.16 -15.74 -13.27
N ASP A 157 17.35 -16.71 -13.72
CA ASP A 157 16.98 -16.81 -15.13
C ASP A 157 15.95 -15.72 -15.47
N SER A 158 15.81 -15.34 -16.74
CA SER A 158 14.89 -14.29 -17.17
C SER A 158 13.43 -14.59 -16.75
N GLN A 159 13.07 -15.88 -16.62
CA GLN A 159 11.74 -16.31 -16.18
C GLN A 159 11.52 -16.26 -14.66
N GLU A 160 12.59 -16.20 -13.87
CA GLU A 160 12.57 -16.18 -12.39
C GLU A 160 13.07 -14.85 -11.79
N MET A 161 13.32 -13.85 -12.64
CA MET A 161 13.80 -12.55 -12.20
C MET A 161 12.77 -11.86 -11.29
N ASN A 162 13.26 -11.18 -10.25
CA ASN A 162 12.43 -10.35 -9.39
C ASN A 162 12.01 -9.08 -10.13
N TYR A 163 10.79 -9.05 -10.68
CA TYR A 163 10.26 -7.92 -11.43
C TYR A 163 9.74 -6.78 -10.54
N THR A 164 9.88 -6.89 -9.22
CA THR A 164 9.44 -5.87 -8.25
C THR A 164 9.98 -4.49 -8.57
N VAL A 165 11.27 -4.38 -8.92
CA VAL A 165 11.90 -3.09 -9.26
C VAL A 165 11.23 -2.40 -10.45
N VAL A 166 10.84 -3.17 -11.46
CA VAL A 166 10.19 -2.64 -12.67
C VAL A 166 8.80 -2.12 -12.32
N ILE A 167 8.04 -2.89 -11.54
CA ILE A 167 6.69 -2.51 -11.08
C ILE A 167 6.77 -1.21 -10.26
N ILE A 168 7.70 -1.15 -9.31
CA ILE A 168 7.90 0.03 -8.45
C ILE A 168 8.31 1.26 -9.28
N MET A 169 9.30 1.12 -10.17
CA MET A 169 9.72 2.24 -11.04
C MET A 169 8.57 2.72 -11.93
N ALA A 170 7.78 1.82 -12.50
CA ALA A 170 6.61 2.20 -13.30
C ALA A 170 5.60 3.03 -12.50
N VAL A 171 5.34 2.65 -11.24
CA VAL A 171 4.44 3.40 -10.34
C VAL A 171 5.01 4.78 -10.01
N PHE A 172 6.30 4.87 -9.65
CA PHE A 172 6.94 6.15 -9.33
C PHE A 172 7.02 7.09 -10.54
N ILE A 173 7.36 6.55 -11.72
CA ILE A 173 7.38 7.33 -12.96
C ILE A 173 5.97 7.83 -13.28
N PHE A 174 4.95 6.96 -13.21
CA PHE A 174 3.56 7.36 -13.43
C PHE A 174 3.13 8.47 -12.46
N ALA A 175 3.45 8.31 -11.17
CA ALA A 175 3.17 9.33 -10.16
C ALA A 175 3.87 10.66 -10.48
N MET A 176 5.17 10.63 -10.80
CA MET A 176 5.96 11.82 -11.14
C MET A 176 5.43 12.52 -12.40
N VAL A 177 5.13 11.75 -13.45
CA VAL A 177 4.55 12.28 -14.69
C VAL A 177 3.18 12.90 -14.43
N SER A 178 2.31 12.23 -13.66
CA SER A 178 1.00 12.76 -13.30
C SER A 178 1.10 14.06 -12.49
N TRP A 179 2.10 14.16 -11.61
CA TRP A 179 2.39 15.35 -10.82
C TRP A 179 2.84 16.51 -11.71
N VAL A 180 3.86 16.29 -12.54
CA VAL A 180 4.47 17.30 -13.42
C VAL A 180 3.52 17.74 -14.53
N LEU A 181 2.66 16.86 -15.07
CA LEU A 181 1.75 17.26 -16.14
C LEU A 181 0.50 17.96 -15.61
N SER A 182 -0.03 17.52 -14.46
CA SER A 182 -1.37 17.91 -14.00
C SER A 182 -1.38 18.35 -12.54
N ALA A 183 -1.05 17.47 -11.60
CA ALA A 183 -1.44 17.66 -10.20
C ALA A 183 -0.81 18.90 -9.53
N HIS A 184 0.44 19.25 -9.86
CA HIS A 184 1.10 20.44 -9.29
C HIS A 184 0.39 21.77 -9.63
N LYS A 185 -0.46 21.82 -10.67
CA LYS A 185 -1.15 23.05 -11.11
C LYS A 185 -2.43 23.33 -10.31
N TRP A 186 -3.07 22.30 -9.78
CA TRP A 186 -4.41 22.42 -9.19
C TRP A 186 -4.56 21.80 -7.81
N PHE A 187 -3.61 20.98 -7.35
CA PHE A 187 -3.64 20.39 -6.01
C PHE A 187 -3.22 21.42 -4.96
N LYS A 188 -4.17 21.88 -4.14
CA LYS A 188 -3.95 22.88 -3.09
C LYS A 188 -3.68 22.29 -1.69
N GLY A 189 -3.54 20.98 -1.59
CA GLY A 189 -3.37 20.27 -0.31
C GLY A 189 -4.70 19.82 0.32
N PRO A 190 -4.64 19.19 1.51
CA PRO A 190 -5.82 18.65 2.18
C PRO A 190 -6.77 19.78 2.62
N VAL A 191 -8.05 19.65 2.27
CA VAL A 191 -9.06 20.63 2.67
C VAL A 191 -9.35 20.46 4.16
N ARG A 192 -9.09 21.51 4.96
CA ARG A 192 -9.47 21.54 6.38
C ARG A 192 -11.00 21.49 6.49
N ASN A 193 -11.52 20.56 7.28
CA ASN A 193 -12.96 20.42 7.55
C ASN A 193 -13.38 21.01 8.90
N LEU A 194 -12.46 21.71 9.57
CA LEU A 194 -12.71 22.44 10.81
C LEU A 194 -12.38 23.89 10.52
N ASP A 195 -13.37 24.76 10.71
CA ASP A 195 -13.23 26.22 10.62
C ASP A 195 -12.48 26.72 11.86
N GLU A 196 -11.18 26.42 11.94
CA GLU A 196 -10.20 27.06 12.84
C GLU A 196 -8.85 27.27 12.12
#